data_AF-A0A256HKM3-F1
#
_entry.id   AF-A0A256HKM3-F1
#
_cell.length_a   1.000
_cell.length_b   1.000
_cell.length_c   1.000
_cell.angle_alpha   90.00
_cell.angle_beta   90.00
_cell.angle_gamma   90.00
#
_symmetry.space_group_name_H-M   'P 1'
#
loop_
_entity.id
_entity.type
_entity.pdbx_description
1 polymer ?
#
loop_
_entity_poly.entity_id
_entity_poly.type
_entity_poly.pdbx_seq_one_letter_code
_entity_poly.pdbx_strand_id
1 'polypeptide(L)'
;MDVDEETYLSLWKSGYFWGREELTPYFDASIDYAEEFDASLDPGPRRSFFDVEYDSIADLARADIYDPITNTATYQFYSSTLQTLPITCPFLDNRVVELSLRMPSKYKLRRNIVDDLLERQSPRLAEIKHTQTGQPFDRNATVQLLSHYAHGLYRLLGGREEQSGSWPDHVKNVREHGRIRSIIRENEACEFLDLSAVYDCYAQHMDGEDRVSELYSLVTFLSTPMTERVVMDDGSADR
;
A
#
# COMPACT_ATOMS: atom_id res chain seq x y z
N MET A 1 -10.94 -9.90 12.17
CA MET A 1 -11.97 -10.12 11.13
C MET A 1 -11.25 -10.97 10.10
N ASP A 2 -11.67 -12.22 9.88
CA ASP A 2 -11.11 -13.00 8.78
C ASP A 2 -11.67 -12.41 7.49
N VAL A 3 -10.83 -11.69 6.75
CA VAL A 3 -11.14 -11.34 5.36
C VAL A 3 -10.97 -12.66 4.60
N ASP A 4 -12.07 -13.25 4.14
CA ASP A 4 -11.98 -14.41 3.27
C ASP A 4 -11.39 -14.02 1.91
N GLU A 5 -10.85 -15.01 1.20
CA GLU A 5 -10.21 -14.83 -0.11
C GLU A 5 -11.13 -14.13 -1.11
N GLU A 6 -12.43 -14.42 -1.05
CA GLU A 6 -13.45 -13.83 -1.90
C GLU A 6 -13.65 -12.34 -1.60
N THR A 7 -13.61 -11.95 -0.32
CA THR A 7 -13.68 -10.56 0.13
C THR A 7 -12.42 -9.79 -0.27
N TYR A 8 -11.23 -10.39 -0.13
CA TYR A 8 -9.99 -9.74 -0.54
C TYR A 8 -9.95 -9.53 -2.05
N LEU A 9 -10.26 -10.57 -2.84
CA LEU A 9 -10.39 -10.44 -4.28
C LEU A 9 -11.52 -9.47 -4.65
N SER A 10 -12.61 -9.37 -3.88
CA SER A 10 -13.66 -8.38 -4.12
C SER A 10 -13.21 -6.94 -3.92
N LEU A 11 -12.32 -6.69 -2.95
CA LEU A 11 -11.73 -5.37 -2.72
C LEU A 11 -10.82 -5.00 -3.90
N TRP A 12 -10.01 -5.94 -4.38
CA TRP A 12 -9.25 -5.76 -5.62
C TRP A 12 -10.17 -5.55 -6.84
N LYS A 13 -11.27 -6.31 -6.95
CA LYS A 13 -12.32 -6.19 -7.99
C LYS A 13 -13.03 -4.85 -8.00
N SER A 14 -13.23 -4.23 -6.85
CA SER A 14 -13.82 -2.89 -6.77
C SER A 14 -12.85 -1.78 -7.20
N GLY A 15 -11.66 -2.12 -7.69
CA GLY A 15 -10.62 -1.14 -7.94
C GLY A 15 -10.14 -0.50 -6.63
N TYR A 16 -10.30 -1.20 -5.49
CA TYR A 16 -9.83 -0.76 -4.18
C TYR A 16 -8.33 -0.91 -4.07
N PHE A 17 -7.65 -0.21 -4.97
CA PHE A 17 -6.25 0.11 -4.87
C PHE A 17 -6.12 1.18 -3.79
N TRP A 18 -5.50 0.81 -2.68
CA TRP A 18 -4.92 1.78 -1.75
C TRP A 18 -5.92 2.80 -1.18
N GLY A 19 -7.19 2.41 -0.99
CA GLY A 19 -8.21 3.22 -0.31
C GLY A 19 -9.20 3.97 -1.20
N ARG A 20 -9.23 3.76 -2.53
CA ARG A 20 -10.22 4.36 -3.42
C ARG A 20 -11.29 3.35 -3.83
N GLU A 21 -12.57 3.72 -3.74
CA GLU A 21 -13.68 2.89 -4.25
C GLU A 21 -13.88 3.00 -5.77
N GLU A 22 -13.14 3.90 -6.43
CA GLU A 22 -13.26 4.18 -7.86
C GLU A 22 -11.91 4.09 -8.56
N LEU A 23 -11.93 3.47 -9.75
CA LEU A 23 -10.80 3.44 -10.67
C LEU A 23 -10.34 4.88 -10.97
N THR A 24 -9.03 5.11 -10.96
CA THR A 24 -8.49 6.43 -11.31
C THR A 24 -8.75 6.74 -12.79
N PRO A 25 -8.95 8.02 -13.16
CA PRO A 25 -9.54 8.42 -14.44
C PRO A 25 -8.70 8.07 -15.68
N TYR A 26 -7.48 7.56 -15.51
CA TYR A 26 -6.54 7.25 -16.58
C TYR A 26 -6.36 5.75 -16.84
N PHE A 27 -7.02 4.88 -16.08
CA PHE A 27 -7.08 3.45 -16.39
C PHE A 27 -8.26 3.16 -17.31
N ASP A 28 -8.07 2.31 -18.31
CA ASP A 28 -9.16 1.85 -19.16
C ASP A 28 -10.16 1.03 -18.34
N ALA A 29 -11.39 1.53 -18.23
CA ALA A 29 -12.49 0.87 -17.52
C ALA A 29 -13.00 -0.40 -18.23
N SER A 30 -12.54 -0.69 -19.45
CA SER A 30 -12.88 -1.90 -20.18
C SER A 30 -12.13 -3.15 -19.70
N ILE A 31 -11.02 -2.97 -18.98
CA ILE A 31 -10.15 -4.05 -18.49
C ILE A 31 -10.62 -4.54 -17.12
N ASP A 32 -10.76 -5.86 -16.97
CA ASP A 32 -10.94 -6.49 -15.65
C ASP A 32 -9.59 -6.65 -14.95
N TYR A 33 -9.15 -5.57 -14.29
CA TYR A 33 -7.90 -5.55 -13.51
C TYR A 33 -7.84 -6.61 -12.40
N ALA A 34 -8.96 -7.16 -11.97
CA ALA A 34 -8.93 -8.20 -10.95
C ALA A 34 -8.63 -9.57 -11.54
N GLU A 35 -9.17 -9.86 -12.72
CA GLU A 35 -8.82 -11.05 -13.50
C GLU A 35 -7.33 -11.01 -13.87
N GLU A 36 -6.84 -9.86 -14.35
CA GLU A 36 -5.43 -9.67 -14.68
C GLU A 36 -4.51 -9.79 -13.46
N PHE A 37 -4.95 -9.32 -12.29
CA PHE A 37 -4.21 -9.51 -11.05
C PHE A 37 -4.13 -10.98 -10.66
N ASP A 38 -5.25 -11.71 -10.65
CA ASP A 38 -5.27 -13.15 -10.33
C ASP A 38 -4.42 -13.95 -11.32
N ALA A 39 -4.51 -13.63 -12.60
CA ALA A 39 -3.69 -14.23 -13.65
C ALA A 39 -2.20 -13.92 -13.50
N SER A 40 -1.84 -12.76 -12.93
CA SER A 40 -0.45 -12.37 -12.64
C SER A 40 0.20 -13.16 -11.51
N LEU A 41 -0.60 -13.77 -10.63
CA LEU A 41 -0.09 -14.60 -9.54
C LEU A 41 0.32 -15.98 -10.08
N ASP A 42 1.59 -16.36 -9.87
CA ASP A 42 2.12 -17.67 -10.30
C ASP A 42 1.19 -18.82 -9.85
N PRO A 43 0.71 -19.71 -10.74
CA PRO A 43 -0.18 -20.83 -10.41
C PRO A 43 0.47 -21.94 -9.57
N GLY A 44 1.72 -21.77 -9.15
CA GLY A 44 2.41 -22.67 -8.23
C GLY A 44 1.75 -22.81 -6.85
N PRO A 45 2.20 -23.79 -6.02
CA PRO A 45 1.73 -23.97 -4.65
C PRO A 45 2.10 -22.79 -3.73
N ARG A 46 2.98 -21.89 -4.20
CA ARG A 46 3.30 -20.61 -3.59
C ARG A 46 3.06 -19.50 -4.58
N ARG A 47 2.47 -18.40 -4.10
CA ARG A 47 2.23 -17.19 -4.89
C ARG A 47 3.40 -16.23 -4.70
N SER A 48 3.98 -15.72 -5.77
CA SER A 48 5.02 -14.69 -5.69
C SER A 48 4.43 -13.33 -5.98
N PHE A 49 4.73 -12.33 -5.13
CA PHE A 49 4.36 -10.94 -5.34
C PHE A 49 5.51 -10.04 -4.84
N PHE A 50 6.04 -9.15 -5.70
CA PHE A 50 7.24 -8.35 -5.42
C PHE A 50 8.42 -9.17 -4.85
N ASP A 51 8.73 -10.30 -5.48
CA ASP A 51 9.80 -11.24 -5.05
C ASP A 51 9.64 -11.86 -3.65
N VAL A 52 8.44 -11.77 -3.07
CA VAL A 52 8.08 -12.44 -1.82
C VAL A 52 7.16 -13.63 -2.12
N GLU A 53 7.54 -14.81 -1.65
CA GLU A 53 6.72 -16.02 -1.74
C GLU A 53 5.71 -16.11 -0.58
N TYR A 54 4.46 -16.38 -0.92
CA TYR A 54 3.33 -16.61 0.00
C TYR A 54 2.79 -18.02 -0.19
N ASP A 55 2.40 -18.68 0.90
CA ASP A 55 1.86 -20.04 0.83
C ASP A 55 0.41 -20.10 0.29
N SER A 56 -0.31 -18.96 0.24
CA SER A 56 -1.67 -18.86 -0.31
C SER A 56 -2.07 -17.42 -0.67
N ILE A 57 -3.15 -17.24 -1.46
CA ILE A 57 -3.76 -15.91 -1.72
C ILE A 57 -4.24 -15.27 -0.42
N ALA A 58 -4.80 -16.06 0.51
CA ALA A 58 -5.19 -15.58 1.82
C ALA A 58 -3.99 -15.06 2.64
N ASP A 59 -2.79 -15.61 2.45
CA ASP A 59 -1.59 -15.12 3.12
C ASP A 59 -1.01 -13.87 2.46
N LEU A 60 -1.11 -13.76 1.12
CA LEU A 60 -0.84 -12.51 0.40
C LEU A 60 -1.79 -11.39 0.85
N ALA A 61 -3.08 -11.70 0.98
CA ALA A 61 -4.12 -10.81 1.45
C ALA A 61 -3.85 -10.28 2.86
N ARG A 62 -3.48 -11.19 3.76
CA ARG A 62 -3.09 -10.82 5.12
C ARG A 62 -1.80 -10.01 5.13
N ALA A 63 -0.86 -10.29 4.23
CA ALA A 63 0.41 -9.57 4.15
C ALA A 63 0.26 -8.12 3.69
N ASP A 64 -0.63 -7.87 2.75
CA ASP A 64 -0.99 -6.52 2.29
C ASP A 64 -1.60 -5.68 3.44
N ILE A 65 -2.35 -6.32 4.34
CA ILE A 65 -2.99 -5.66 5.49
C ILE A 65 -2.08 -5.59 6.74
N TYR A 66 -1.19 -6.56 6.94
CA TYR A 66 -0.51 -6.80 8.23
C TYR A 66 1.02 -6.99 8.17
N ASP A 67 1.70 -6.68 7.05
CA ASP A 67 3.14 -6.89 6.74
C ASP A 67 3.45 -8.14 5.89
N PRO A 68 4.42 -8.07 4.95
CA PRO A 68 5.46 -7.02 4.83
C PRO A 68 5.10 -5.77 4.02
N ILE A 69 5.63 -4.62 4.48
CA ILE A 69 5.60 -3.30 3.83
C ILE A 69 6.01 -3.36 2.35
N THR A 70 6.75 -4.38 1.90
CA THR A 70 7.15 -4.59 0.50
C THR A 70 6.00 -4.55 -0.50
N ASN A 71 4.79 -4.89 -0.06
CA ASN A 71 3.60 -4.86 -0.91
C ASN A 71 2.89 -3.52 -0.91
N THR A 72 3.21 -2.63 0.04
CA THR A 72 2.47 -1.40 0.27
C THR A 72 3.00 -0.23 -0.56
N ALA A 73 2.14 0.77 -0.80
CA ALA A 73 2.56 2.06 -1.38
C ALA A 73 3.75 2.69 -0.63
N THR A 74 3.97 2.36 0.64
CA THR A 74 5.14 2.80 1.42
C THR A 74 6.45 2.17 0.92
N TYR A 75 6.47 0.89 0.49
CA TYR A 75 7.65 0.33 -0.17
C TYR A 75 7.88 0.94 -1.52
N GLN A 76 6.84 1.21 -2.32
CA GLN A 76 7.02 1.90 -3.60
C GLN A 76 7.52 3.33 -3.40
N PHE A 77 7.02 4.04 -2.38
CA PHE A 77 7.59 5.31 -1.97
C PHE A 77 9.05 5.15 -1.56
N TYR A 78 9.36 4.14 -0.73
CA TYR A 78 10.72 3.85 -0.32
C TYR A 78 11.58 3.52 -1.54
N SER A 79 11.30 2.53 -2.39
CA SER A 79 12.09 2.18 -3.58
C SER A 79 12.25 3.33 -4.58
N SER A 80 11.21 4.15 -4.77
CA SER A 80 11.22 5.30 -5.69
C SER A 80 11.95 6.53 -5.14
N THR A 81 12.01 6.72 -3.81
CA THR A 81 12.64 7.90 -3.14
C THR A 81 13.87 7.56 -2.27
N LEU A 82 14.14 6.28 -2.04
CA LEU A 82 15.26 5.72 -1.24
C LEU A 82 16.61 6.15 -1.75
N GLN A 83 16.73 6.24 -3.07
CA GLN A 83 17.99 6.62 -3.69
C GLN A 83 18.25 8.13 -3.56
N THR A 84 17.27 8.89 -3.07
CA THR A 84 17.37 10.35 -2.96
C THR A 84 17.38 10.87 -1.53
N LEU A 85 16.91 10.10 -0.53
CA LEU A 85 16.90 10.51 0.87
C LEU A 85 17.54 9.44 1.79
N PRO A 86 18.35 9.82 2.79
CA PRO A 86 18.92 8.90 3.76
C PRO A 86 17.86 8.48 4.79
N ILE A 87 16.84 7.75 4.35
CA ILE A 87 15.79 7.21 5.22
C ILE A 87 16.10 5.73 5.46
N THR A 88 16.14 5.32 6.72
CA THR A 88 16.17 3.90 7.10
C THR A 88 14.74 3.48 7.40
N CYS A 89 14.23 2.45 6.72
CA CYS A 89 12.94 1.83 7.04
C CYS A 89 13.19 0.47 7.72
N PRO A 90 13.18 0.40 9.06
CA PRO A 90 13.49 -0.83 9.79
C PRO A 90 12.55 -2.01 9.46
N PHE A 91 11.34 -1.71 9.00
CA PHE A 91 10.35 -2.71 8.58
C PHE A 91 10.75 -3.47 7.31
N LEU A 92 11.67 -2.93 6.51
CA LEU A 92 12.21 -3.58 5.31
C LEU A 92 13.51 -4.35 5.58
N ASP A 93 13.90 -4.52 6.85
CA ASP A 93 14.96 -5.45 7.20
C ASP A 93 14.50 -6.89 6.91
N ASN A 94 15.32 -7.63 6.14
CA ASN A 94 15.00 -9.02 5.75
C ASN A 94 14.61 -9.91 6.94
N ARG A 95 15.17 -9.66 8.13
CA ARG A 95 14.86 -10.43 9.34
C ARG A 95 13.46 -10.12 9.87
N VAL A 96 13.00 -8.87 9.73
CA VAL A 96 11.65 -8.45 10.11
C VAL A 96 10.63 -9.04 9.14
N VAL A 97 10.94 -9.01 7.84
CA VAL A 97 10.11 -9.66 6.80
C VAL A 97 9.99 -11.16 7.06
N GLU A 98 11.13 -11.85 7.26
CA GLU A 98 11.16 -13.30 7.54
C GLU A 98 10.41 -13.65 8.83
N LEU A 99 10.53 -12.81 9.88
CA LEU A 99 9.76 -12.97 11.11
C LEU A 99 8.25 -12.83 10.85
N SER A 100 7.83 -11.83 10.08
CA SER A 100 6.41 -11.65 9.73
C SER A 100 5.88 -12.87 8.96
N LEU A 101 6.60 -13.35 7.95
CA LEU A 101 6.18 -14.49 7.13
C LEU A 101 6.08 -15.79 7.94
N ARG A 102 6.99 -16.02 8.89
CA ARG A 102 6.97 -17.22 9.75
C ARG A 102 6.01 -17.15 10.92
N MET A 103 5.46 -15.98 11.22
CA MET A 103 4.64 -15.77 12.40
C MET A 103 3.25 -16.39 12.21
N PRO A 104 2.80 -17.30 13.11
CA PRO A 104 1.47 -17.88 13.01
C PRO A 104 0.38 -16.80 13.07
N SER A 105 -0.63 -16.89 12.20
CA SER A 105 -1.68 -15.87 12.02
C SER A 105 -2.43 -15.53 13.31
N LYS A 106 -2.55 -16.49 14.24
CA LYS A 106 -3.15 -16.25 15.57
C LYS A 106 -2.46 -15.16 16.37
N TYR A 107 -1.16 -14.94 16.15
CA TYR A 107 -0.39 -13.90 16.80
C TYR A 107 -0.51 -12.55 16.08
N LYS A 108 -0.72 -12.55 14.76
CA LYS A 108 -1.01 -11.33 13.99
C LYS A 108 -2.40 -10.74 14.32
N LEU A 109 -3.39 -11.61 14.60
CA LEU A 109 -4.80 -11.22 14.68
C LEU A 109 -5.33 -10.87 16.08
N ARG A 110 -4.75 -11.44 17.16
CA ARG A 110 -5.36 -11.36 18.49
C ARG A 110 -4.78 -10.30 19.41
N ARG A 111 -3.55 -9.86 19.16
CA ARG A 111 -2.88 -8.88 20.03
C ARG A 111 -1.71 -8.27 19.28
N ASN A 112 -1.54 -6.95 19.41
CA ASN A 112 -0.38 -6.28 18.84
C ASN A 112 0.86 -6.72 19.62
N ILE A 113 1.59 -7.71 19.08
CA ILE A 113 2.77 -8.30 19.70
C ILE A 113 3.82 -7.24 19.97
N VAL A 114 3.88 -6.21 19.11
CA VAL A 114 4.80 -5.08 19.25
C VAL A 114 4.49 -4.31 20.53
N ASP A 115 3.21 -4.03 20.80
CA ASP A 115 2.79 -3.31 22.01
C ASP A 115 3.14 -4.10 23.28
N ASP A 116 2.81 -5.39 23.31
CA ASP A 116 3.14 -6.28 24.43
C ASP A 116 4.66 -6.40 24.65
N LEU A 117 5.44 -6.42 23.57
CA LEU A 117 6.90 -6.47 23.63
C LEU A 117 7.46 -5.14 24.14
N LEU A 118 6.94 -4.01 23.64
CA LEU A 118 7.35 -2.67 24.05
C LEU A 118 7.06 -2.42 25.53
N GLU A 119 5.88 -2.80 26.01
CA GLU A 119 5.51 -2.71 27.44
C GLU A 119 6.51 -3.48 28.31
N ARG A 120 6.92 -4.69 27.88
CA ARG A 120 7.86 -5.54 28.63
C ARG A 120 9.31 -5.06 28.57
N GLN A 121 9.75 -4.57 27.41
CA GLN A 121 11.16 -4.24 27.16
C GLN A 121 11.50 -2.80 27.57
N SER A 122 10.57 -1.87 27.36
CA SER A 122 10.77 -0.45 27.65
C SER A 122 9.43 0.23 27.94
N PRO A 123 9.00 0.26 29.21
CA PRO A 123 7.76 0.93 29.63
C PRO A 123 7.70 2.40 29.17
N ARG A 124 8.85 3.08 29.15
CA ARG A 124 8.97 4.46 28.65
C ARG A 124 8.58 4.60 27.18
N LEU A 125 8.87 3.61 26.33
CA LEU A 125 8.45 3.63 24.93
C LEU A 125 6.97 3.28 24.78
N ALA A 126 6.44 2.42 25.66
CA ALA A 126 5.01 2.07 25.67
C ALA A 126 4.10 3.27 26.03
N GLU A 127 4.62 4.27 26.73
CA GLU A 127 3.92 5.52 27.03
C GLU A 127 3.73 6.44 25.80
N ILE A 128 4.45 6.19 24.71
CA ILE A 128 4.31 6.96 23.46
C ILE A 128 2.91 6.70 22.89
N LYS A 129 2.19 7.78 22.58
CA LYS A 129 0.85 7.69 22.03
C LYS A 129 0.89 7.29 20.56
N HIS A 130 0.05 6.33 20.19
CA HIS A 130 -0.17 5.95 18.81
C HIS A 130 -0.79 7.14 18.06
N THR A 131 -0.24 7.47 16.89
CA THR A 131 -0.70 8.62 16.08
C THR A 131 -2.15 8.46 15.62
N GLN A 132 -2.55 7.24 15.24
CA GLN A 132 -3.91 6.95 14.76
C GLN A 132 -4.98 6.79 15.85
N THR A 133 -4.62 6.65 17.13
CA THR A 133 -5.61 6.43 18.20
C THR A 133 -5.47 7.43 19.35
N GLY A 134 -4.35 8.15 19.42
CA GLY A 134 -4.00 9.05 20.52
C GLY A 134 -3.76 8.35 21.86
N GLN A 135 -3.78 7.01 21.89
CA GLN A 135 -3.63 6.21 23.11
C GLN A 135 -2.21 5.62 23.22
N PRO A 136 -1.66 5.48 24.44
CA PRO A 136 -0.43 4.73 24.66
C PRO A 136 -0.61 3.23 24.37
N PHE A 137 0.51 2.53 24.18
CA PHE A 137 0.56 1.11 23.85
C PHE A 137 0.16 0.20 25.02
N ASP A 138 0.12 0.72 26.25
CA ASP A 138 -0.27 -0.01 27.47
C ASP A 138 -1.78 -0.24 27.62
N ARG A 139 -2.59 0.30 26.69
CA ARG A 139 -4.06 0.19 26.74
C ARG A 139 -4.55 -1.13 26.18
N ASN A 140 -5.60 -1.66 26.79
CA ASN A 140 -6.20 -2.91 26.33
C ASN A 140 -6.80 -2.78 24.91
N ALA A 141 -6.92 -3.93 24.22
CA ALA A 141 -7.37 -3.97 22.82
C ALA A 141 -8.73 -3.31 22.59
N THR A 142 -9.65 -3.39 23.56
CA THR A 142 -10.99 -2.77 23.45
C THR A 142 -10.90 -1.24 23.43
N VAL A 143 -10.08 -0.65 24.30
CA VAL A 143 -9.86 0.80 24.34
C VAL A 143 -9.17 1.24 23.05
N GLN A 144 -8.14 0.52 22.59
CA GLN A 144 -7.50 0.82 21.32
C GLN A 144 -8.49 0.80 20.15
N LEU A 145 -9.37 -0.21 20.08
CA LEU A 145 -10.38 -0.36 19.03
C LEU A 145 -11.41 0.78 19.06
N LEU A 146 -11.94 1.11 20.24
CA LEU A 146 -12.90 2.21 20.39
C LEU A 146 -12.25 3.56 20.05
N SER A 147 -11.00 3.78 20.48
CA SER A 147 -10.24 4.96 20.12
C SER A 147 -10.00 5.04 18.62
N HIS A 148 -9.70 3.93 17.95
CA HIS A 148 -9.58 3.88 16.49
C HIS A 148 -10.87 4.34 15.79
N TYR A 149 -12.04 3.81 16.17
CA TYR A 149 -13.31 4.23 15.59
C TYR A 149 -13.67 5.68 15.93
N ALA A 150 -13.45 6.10 17.17
CA ALA A 150 -13.69 7.49 17.59
C ALA A 150 -12.80 8.45 16.80
N HIS A 151 -11.55 8.06 16.53
CA HIS A 151 -10.60 8.85 15.75
C HIS A 151 -10.97 8.89 14.27
N GLY A 152 -11.44 7.76 13.70
CA GLY A 152 -12.03 7.72 12.36
C GLY A 152 -13.23 8.67 12.23
N LEU A 153 -14.12 8.68 13.22
CA LEU A 153 -15.24 9.62 13.26
C LEU A 153 -14.78 11.08 13.40
N TYR A 154 -13.78 11.34 14.23
CA TYR A 154 -13.18 12.68 14.37
C TYR A 154 -12.63 13.20 13.03
N ARG A 155 -11.96 12.33 12.26
CA ARG A 155 -11.49 12.65 10.90
C ARG A 155 -12.65 12.95 9.95
N LEU A 156 -13.71 12.14 9.96
CA LEU A 156 -14.90 12.37 9.15
C LEU A 156 -15.58 13.71 9.47
N LEU A 157 -15.49 14.18 10.71
CA LEU A 157 -16.02 15.46 11.16
C LEU A 157 -15.09 16.66 10.87
N GLY A 158 -14.03 16.47 10.09
CA GLY A 158 -13.10 17.53 9.70
C GLY A 158 -12.00 17.81 10.72
N GLY A 159 -11.81 16.91 11.68
CA GLY A 159 -10.66 16.95 12.58
C GLY A 159 -9.35 16.83 11.81
N ARG A 160 -8.45 17.79 12.01
CA ARG A 160 -7.08 17.75 11.46
C ARG A 160 -6.14 17.13 12.47
N GLU A 161 -5.44 16.08 12.06
CA GLU A 161 -4.30 15.57 12.81
C GLU A 161 -3.13 16.55 12.70
N GLU A 162 -2.49 16.86 13.81
CA GLU A 162 -1.11 17.33 13.77
C GLU A 162 -0.25 16.12 13.40
N GLN A 163 0.10 15.99 12.12
CA GLN A 163 1.21 15.14 11.70
C GLN A 163 2.51 15.72 12.27
N SER A 164 2.76 15.46 13.55
CA SER A 164 4.05 15.71 14.19
C SER A 164 4.83 14.40 14.16
N GLY A 165 5.79 14.28 13.23
CA GLY A 165 6.56 13.05 13.10
C GLY A 165 7.60 13.11 11.99
N SER A 166 8.43 12.06 11.94
CA SER A 166 9.49 11.88 10.94
C SER A 166 8.97 11.36 9.59
N TRP A 167 7.66 11.35 9.37
CA TRP A 167 7.06 10.84 8.15
C TRP A 167 7.30 11.79 6.98
N PRO A 168 7.56 11.28 5.77
CA PRO A 168 7.86 12.11 4.62
C PRO A 168 6.64 12.95 4.20
N ASP A 169 6.86 14.22 3.85
CA ASP A 169 5.85 15.05 3.21
C ASP A 169 5.63 14.57 1.77
N HIS A 170 4.69 13.66 1.58
CA HIS A 170 4.43 13.00 0.31
C HIS A 170 4.12 13.98 -0.83
N VAL A 171 3.36 15.04 -0.55
CA VAL A 171 3.04 16.11 -1.52
C VAL A 171 4.31 16.81 -1.97
N LYS A 172 5.14 17.23 -1.02
CA LYS A 172 6.42 17.87 -1.32
C LYS A 172 7.36 16.92 -2.06
N ASN A 173 7.41 15.65 -1.66
CA ASN A 173 8.32 14.67 -2.26
C ASN A 173 7.99 14.39 -3.73
N VAL A 174 6.71 14.26 -4.10
CA VAL A 174 6.33 14.09 -5.52
C VAL A 174 6.76 15.30 -6.34
N ARG A 175 6.60 16.51 -5.80
CA ARG A 175 6.95 17.76 -6.49
C ARG A 175 8.47 17.96 -6.62
N GLU A 176 9.24 17.55 -5.63
CA GLU A 176 10.69 17.73 -5.61
C GLU A 176 11.44 16.60 -6.32
N HIS A 177 10.86 15.40 -6.43
CA HIS A 177 11.51 14.24 -7.01
C HIS A 177 10.85 13.79 -8.32
N GLY A 178 11.59 13.89 -9.43
CA GLY A 178 11.11 13.53 -10.76
C GLY A 178 10.92 12.03 -11.02
N ARG A 179 10.98 11.14 -10.01
CA ARG A 179 10.88 9.69 -10.22
C ARG A 179 9.52 9.27 -10.76
N ILE A 180 8.43 9.88 -10.28
CA ILE A 180 7.07 9.61 -10.79
C ILE A 180 7.00 9.92 -12.28
N ARG A 181 7.56 11.05 -12.69
CA ARG A 181 7.67 11.41 -14.12
C ARG A 181 8.50 10.41 -14.92
N SER A 182 9.59 9.89 -14.36
CA SER A 182 10.38 8.86 -15.04
C SER A 182 9.58 7.56 -15.22
N ILE A 183 8.82 7.13 -14.21
CA ILE A 183 7.98 5.92 -14.30
C ILE A 183 6.88 6.10 -15.34
N ILE A 184 6.23 7.27 -15.39
CA ILE A 184 5.25 7.59 -16.45
C ILE A 184 5.90 7.46 -17.83
N ARG A 185 7.08 8.06 -18.02
CA ARG A 185 7.82 8.00 -19.30
C ARG A 185 8.24 6.60 -19.70
N GLU A 186 8.70 5.81 -18.74
CA GLU A 186 9.11 4.41 -18.94
C GLU A 186 7.93 3.55 -19.43
N ASN A 187 6.69 3.96 -19.17
CA ASN A 187 5.47 3.23 -19.48
C ASN A 187 4.57 3.92 -20.52
N GLU A 188 5.08 4.91 -21.28
CA GLU A 188 4.32 5.62 -22.33
C GLU A 188 3.83 4.72 -23.47
N ALA A 189 4.36 3.50 -23.60
CA ALA A 189 3.92 2.54 -24.61
C ALA A 189 2.69 1.71 -24.17
N CYS A 190 2.21 1.87 -22.94
CA CYS A 190 1.06 1.12 -22.43
C CYS A 190 -0.24 1.63 -23.05
N GLU A 191 -0.93 0.79 -23.83
CA GLU A 191 -2.17 1.17 -24.54
C GLU A 191 -3.38 1.33 -23.60
N PHE A 192 -3.39 0.61 -22.48
CA PHE A 192 -4.44 0.71 -21.45
C PHE A 192 -4.42 2.01 -20.64
N LEU A 193 -3.40 2.86 -20.82
CA LEU A 193 -3.28 4.15 -20.13
C LEU A 193 -3.76 5.29 -21.03
N ASP A 194 -4.69 6.10 -20.52
CA ASP A 194 -4.90 7.43 -21.08
C ASP A 194 -3.74 8.34 -20.65
N LEU A 195 -2.69 8.38 -21.49
CA LEU A 195 -1.50 9.19 -21.24
C LEU A 195 -1.82 10.68 -21.10
N SER A 196 -2.84 11.18 -21.79
CA SER A 196 -3.24 12.58 -21.64
C SER A 196 -3.76 12.83 -20.23
N ALA A 197 -4.65 11.98 -19.75
CA ALA A 197 -5.19 12.06 -18.40
C ALA A 197 -4.11 11.86 -17.32
N VAL A 198 -3.12 10.99 -17.54
CA VAL A 198 -1.95 10.83 -16.65
C VAL A 198 -1.16 12.13 -16.56
N TYR A 199 -0.82 12.73 -17.71
CA TYR A 199 -0.02 13.96 -17.75
C TYR A 199 -0.77 15.16 -17.18
N ASP A 200 -2.08 15.24 -17.40
CA ASP A 200 -2.94 16.27 -16.81
C ASP A 200 -3.01 16.13 -15.28
N CYS A 201 -3.17 14.91 -14.78
CA CYS A 201 -3.16 14.63 -13.34
C CYS A 201 -1.81 15.03 -12.71
N TYR A 202 -0.70 14.67 -13.36
CA TYR A 202 0.64 15.06 -12.92
C TYR A 202 0.83 16.58 -12.94
N ALA A 203 0.39 17.27 -13.99
CA ALA A 203 0.48 18.73 -14.10
C ALA A 203 -0.33 19.44 -13.02
N GLN A 204 -1.59 19.03 -12.79
CA GLN A 204 -2.43 19.56 -11.70
C GLN A 204 -1.75 19.43 -10.33
N HIS A 205 -1.08 18.31 -10.08
CA HIS A 205 -0.33 18.11 -8.85
C HIS A 205 0.84 19.08 -8.69
N MET A 206 1.59 19.29 -9.78
CA MET A 206 2.72 20.21 -9.82
C MET A 206 2.27 21.67 -9.66
N ASP A 207 1.09 22.01 -10.13
CA ASP A 207 0.49 23.35 -10.03
C ASP A 207 -0.10 23.66 -8.64
N GLY A 208 -0.11 22.69 -7.72
CA GLY A 208 -0.46 22.92 -6.32
C GLY A 208 -1.59 22.04 -5.79
N GLU A 209 -2.28 21.29 -6.64
CA GLU A 209 -3.30 20.33 -6.19
C GLU A 209 -2.68 19.13 -5.47
N ASP A 210 -3.41 18.53 -4.54
CA ASP A 210 -3.04 17.26 -3.92
C ASP A 210 -3.64 16.11 -4.74
N ARG A 211 -2.79 15.45 -5.54
CA ARG A 211 -3.11 14.28 -6.37
C ARG A 211 -2.20 13.11 -6.01
N VAL A 212 -1.69 13.09 -4.79
CA VAL A 212 -0.73 12.08 -4.33
C VAL A 212 -1.34 10.68 -4.42
N SER A 213 -2.61 10.54 -4.03
CA SER A 213 -3.32 9.25 -4.08
C SER A 213 -3.44 8.73 -5.51
N GLU A 214 -3.81 9.59 -6.47
CA GLU A 214 -3.86 9.25 -7.89
C GLU A 214 -2.48 8.85 -8.38
N LEU A 215 -1.47 9.70 -8.26
CA LEU A 215 -0.14 9.43 -8.81
C LEU A 215 0.51 8.18 -8.18
N TYR A 216 0.23 7.91 -6.90
CA TYR A 216 0.72 6.70 -6.23
C TYR A 216 0.02 5.44 -6.68
N SER A 217 -1.29 5.49 -6.95
CA SER A 217 -2.02 4.36 -7.49
C SER A 217 -1.46 3.97 -8.86
N LEU A 218 -1.22 4.94 -9.73
CA LEU A 218 -0.59 4.75 -11.04
C LEU A 218 0.80 4.12 -10.92
N VAL A 219 1.68 4.74 -10.13
CA VAL A 219 3.08 4.28 -10.00
C VAL A 219 3.15 2.89 -9.40
N THR A 220 2.31 2.61 -8.41
CA THR A 220 2.24 1.28 -7.80
C THR A 220 1.81 0.26 -8.83
N PHE A 221 0.72 0.52 -9.56
CA PHE A 221 0.26 -0.35 -10.64
C PHE A 221 1.37 -0.61 -11.66
N LEU A 222 1.97 0.45 -12.22
CA LEU A 222 3.05 0.38 -13.21
C LEU A 222 4.29 -0.37 -12.73
N SER A 223 4.49 -0.46 -11.41
CA SER A 223 5.61 -1.17 -10.81
C SER A 223 5.29 -2.63 -10.48
N THR A 224 4.03 -3.07 -10.63
CA THR A 224 3.62 -4.46 -10.37
C THR A 224 3.86 -5.35 -11.60
N PRO A 225 4.12 -6.66 -11.39
CA PRO A 225 4.22 -7.64 -12.48
C PRO A 225 2.96 -7.73 -13.36
N MET A 226 1.82 -7.27 -12.84
CA MET A 226 0.56 -7.18 -13.57
C MET A 226 0.66 -6.27 -14.81
N THR A 227 1.46 -5.20 -14.74
CA THR A 227 1.67 -4.29 -15.87
C THR A 227 2.23 -5.03 -17.08
N GLU A 228 3.18 -5.94 -16.89
CA GLU A 228 3.76 -6.71 -17.99
C GLU A 228 2.73 -7.60 -18.68
N ARG A 229 1.69 -8.05 -17.97
CA ARG A 229 0.64 -8.90 -18.52
C ARG A 229 -0.41 -8.12 -19.30
N VAL A 230 -0.90 -7.02 -18.73
CA VAL A 230 -1.85 -6.14 -19.43
C VAL A 230 -1.24 -5.62 -20.73
N VAL A 231 0.06 -5.27 -20.72
CA VAL A 231 0.79 -4.89 -21.94
C VAL A 231 0.92 -6.05 -22.95
N MET A 232 1.03 -7.30 -22.48
CA MET A 232 1.18 -8.46 -23.37
C MET A 232 -0.15 -9.00 -23.91
N ASP A 233 -1.26 -8.84 -23.19
CA ASP A 233 -2.56 -9.38 -23.63
C ASP A 233 -3.22 -8.50 -24.70
N ASP A 234 -3.05 -7.17 -24.62
CA ASP A 234 -3.43 -6.21 -25.69
C ASP A 234 -2.69 -6.49 -27.01
N GLY A 235 -1.51 -7.11 -26.95
CA GLY A 235 -0.73 -7.50 -28.14
C GLY A 235 -1.10 -8.86 -28.74
N SER A 236 -1.99 -9.64 -28.09
CA SER A 236 -2.30 -11.02 -28.48
C SER A 236 -3.67 -11.19 -29.15
N ALA A 237 -4.54 -10.18 -29.08
CA ALA A 237 -5.85 -10.18 -29.74
C ALA A 237 -5.82 -10.03 -31.28
N ASP A 238 -4.65 -9.86 -31.89
CA ASP A 238 -4.49 -9.66 -33.34
C ASP A 238 -3.45 -10.61 -34.01
N ARG A 239 -3.39 -11.88 -33.59
CA ARG A 239 -2.65 -12.94 -34.32
C ARG A 239 -3.45 -14.21 -34.59
#